data_AF-A0A836VZF3-F1
#
_entry.id   AF-A0A836VZF3-F1
#
_cell.length_a   1.000
_cell.length_b   1.000
_cell.length_c   1.000
_cell.angle_alpha   90.00
_cell.angle_beta   90.00
_cell.angle_gamma   90.00
#
_symmetry.space_group_name_H-M   'P 1'
#
loop_
_entity.id
_entity.type
_entity.pdbx_description
1 polymer ?
#
loop_
_entity_poly.entity_id
_entity_poly.type
_entity_poly.pdbx_seq_one_letter_code
_entity_poly.pdbx_strand_id
1 'polypeptide(L)'
;MVVYKLGGFVSDQKAKLVEVTPKRALLQLGTRGLLPFWGRTETKQPVDLEIEFGEPETAPGTARRAASRRVRIDVTIRPAGWVRDPDLFERRARNVLKTLRGYFVAE
;
A
#
# COMPACT_ATOMS: atom_id res chain seq x y z
N MET A 1 14.44 -0.09 7.62
CA MET A 1 14.36 0.43 6.24
C MET A 1 12.95 0.45 5.65
N VAL A 2 11.98 -0.31 6.15
CA VAL A 2 10.60 -0.32 5.64
C VAL A 2 9.95 1.08 5.60
N VAL A 3 10.17 1.91 6.63
CA VAL A 3 9.63 3.28 6.71
C VAL A 3 10.16 4.20 5.60
N TYR A 4 11.42 4.06 5.18
CA TYR A 4 11.99 4.88 4.09
C TYR A 4 11.42 4.49 2.72
N LYS A 5 11.19 3.20 2.47
CA LYS A 5 10.57 2.70 1.22
C LYS A 5 9.13 3.18 1.08
N LEU A 6 8.39 3.26 2.19
CA LEU A 6 7.06 3.88 2.20
C LEU A 6 7.09 5.37 1.86
N GLY A 7 8.13 6.10 2.28
CA GLY A 7 8.27 7.53 1.95
C GLY A 7 8.29 7.78 0.43
N GLY A 8 9.02 6.97 -0.33
CA GLY A 8 9.05 7.05 -1.80
C GLY A 8 7.68 6.79 -2.42
N PHE A 9 6.99 5.72 -1.99
CA PHE A 9 5.62 5.41 -2.44
C PHE A 9 4.65 6.56 -2.13
N VAL A 10 4.72 7.14 -0.93
CA VAL A 10 3.86 8.26 -0.53
C VAL A 10 4.09 9.48 -1.41
N SER A 11 5.35 9.82 -1.68
CA SER A 11 5.73 10.94 -2.54
C SER A 11 5.23 10.75 -3.98
N ASP A 12 5.56 9.61 -4.60
CA ASP A 12 5.29 9.36 -6.02
C ASP A 12 3.80 9.20 -6.31
N GLN A 13 3.06 8.58 -5.39
CA GLN A 13 1.62 8.41 -5.52
C GLN A 13 0.83 9.64 -5.06
N LYS A 14 1.51 10.69 -4.58
CA LYS A 14 0.90 11.85 -3.91
C LYS A 14 -0.10 11.40 -2.83
N ALA A 15 0.26 10.33 -2.11
CA ALA A 15 -0.60 9.74 -1.10
C ALA A 15 -0.68 10.67 0.11
N LYS A 16 -1.86 10.78 0.71
CA LYS A 16 -2.01 11.43 2.01
C LYS A 16 -1.68 10.41 3.10
N LEU A 17 -0.68 10.74 3.92
CA LEU A 17 -0.38 9.99 5.14
C LEU A 17 -1.49 10.27 6.17
N VAL A 18 -2.22 9.23 6.58
CA VAL A 18 -3.27 9.36 7.61
C VAL A 18 -2.68 9.03 8.98
N GLU A 19 -1.94 7.93 9.07
CA GLU A 19 -1.30 7.47 10.31
C GLU A 19 -0.05 6.65 9.98
N VAL A 20 1.03 6.79 10.75
CA VAL A 20 2.19 5.88 10.68
C VAL A 20 2.65 5.55 12.08
N THR A 21 2.82 4.25 12.31
CA THR A 21 3.43 3.66 13.49
C THR A 21 4.49 2.64 13.03
N PRO A 22 5.33 2.12 13.94
CA PRO A 22 6.28 1.06 13.59
C PRO A 22 5.63 -0.23 13.06
N LYS A 23 4.36 -0.49 13.40
CA LYS A 23 3.64 -1.72 13.02
C LYS A 23 2.60 -1.53 11.92
N ARG A 24 2.23 -0.28 11.62
CA ARG A 24 1.10 0.03 10.74
C ARG A 24 1.29 1.35 10.02
N ALA A 25 0.91 1.41 8.76
CA ALA A 25 0.77 2.64 8.00
C ALA A 25 -0.62 2.72 7.37
N LEU A 26 -1.30 3.84 7.57
CA LEU A 26 -2.54 4.20 6.91
C LEU A 26 -2.30 5.32 5.91
N LEU A 27 -2.65 5.06 4.66
CA LEU A 27 -2.46 5.94 3.53
C LEU A 27 -3.80 6.13 2.82
N GLN A 28 -4.00 7.31 2.23
CA GLN A 28 -5.07 7.56 1.29
C GLN A 28 -4.48 7.93 -0.07
N LEU A 29 -4.91 7.20 -1.10
CA LEU A 29 -4.51 7.42 -2.48
C LEU A 29 -5.64 8.09 -3.23
N GLY A 30 -5.31 9.05 -4.10
CA GLY A 30 -6.31 9.83 -4.84
C GLY A 30 -7.01 10.89 -3.97
N THR A 31 -8.04 11.52 -4.52
CA THR A 31 -8.73 12.64 -3.88
C THR A 31 -10.24 12.41 -3.93
N ARG A 32 -10.90 12.60 -2.79
CA ARG A 32 -12.35 12.71 -2.74
C ARG A 32 -12.73 14.07 -3.32
N GLY A 33 -13.36 14.08 -4.49
CA GLY A 33 -13.94 15.30 -5.06
C GLY A 33 -15.22 15.69 -4.31
N LEU A 34 -15.85 16.79 -4.74
CA LEU A 34 -17.15 17.24 -4.20
C LEU A 34 -18.28 16.25 -4.46
N LEU A 35 -18.12 15.37 -5.47
CA LEU A 35 -19.07 14.31 -5.78
C LEU A 35 -18.66 13.01 -5.09
N PRO A 36 -19.61 12.27 -4.50
CA PRO A 36 -19.32 11.03 -3.77
C PRO A 36 -18.99 9.83 -4.69
N PHE A 37 -19.07 10.01 -6.01
CA PHE A 37 -18.90 8.95 -7.00
C PHE A 37 -17.47 8.87 -7.54
N TRP A 38 -17.02 7.64 -7.76
CA TRP A 38 -15.76 7.38 -8.42
C TRP A 38 -15.78 7.84 -9.88
N GLY A 39 -14.74 8.58 -10.27
CA GLY A 39 -14.51 8.97 -11.65
C GLY A 39 -13.78 7.90 -12.46
N ARG A 40 -13.45 8.23 -13.71
CA ARG A 40 -12.73 7.32 -14.62
C ARG A 40 -11.21 7.30 -14.43
N THR A 41 -10.65 8.28 -13.72
CA THR A 41 -9.21 8.43 -13.48
C THR A 41 -8.82 7.91 -12.11
N GLU A 42 -7.59 7.43 -11.96
CA GLU A 42 -7.07 6.91 -10.68
C GLU A 42 -7.17 7.93 -9.53
N THR A 43 -6.92 9.21 -9.83
CA THR A 43 -7.06 10.31 -8.87
C THR A 43 -8.49 10.49 -8.36
N LYS A 44 -9.49 10.11 -9.15
CA LYS A 44 -10.92 10.16 -8.80
C LYS A 44 -11.46 8.81 -8.32
N GLN A 45 -10.58 7.84 -8.07
CA GLN A 45 -10.90 6.53 -7.51
C GLN A 45 -10.16 6.37 -6.19
N PRO A 46 -10.50 7.19 -5.19
CA PRO A 46 -9.73 7.25 -3.96
C PRO A 46 -9.86 5.93 -3.20
N VAL A 47 -8.74 5.45 -2.66
CA VAL A 47 -8.69 4.23 -1.84
C VAL A 47 -7.91 4.49 -0.56
N ASP A 48 -8.37 3.87 0.52
CA ASP A 48 -7.67 3.83 1.79
C ASP A 48 -6.85 2.53 1.82
N LEU A 49 -5.55 2.68 2.09
CA LEU A 49 -4.55 1.63 2.08
C LEU A 49 -3.99 1.49 3.49
N GLU A 50 -4.17 0.31 4.05
CA GLU A 50 -3.65 -0.09 5.35
C GLU A 50 -2.55 -1.13 5.13
N ILE A 51 -1.39 -0.88 5.69
CA ILE A 51 -0.22 -1.73 5.60
C ILE A 51 0.19 -2.10 7.01
N GLU A 52 0.21 -3.39 7.31
CA GLU A 52 0.66 -3.92 8.59
C GLU A 52 2.00 -4.64 8.42
N PHE A 53 2.95 -4.34 9.30
CA PHE A 53 4.27 -4.96 9.30
C PHE A 53 4.31 -6.03 10.39
N GLY A 54 4.42 -7.28 9.94
CA GLY A 54 4.62 -8.43 10.81
C GLY A 54 6.00 -8.43 11.46
N GLU A 55 6.21 -9.39 12.35
CA GLU A 55 7.53 -9.59 12.95
C GLU A 55 8.52 -10.16 11.92
N PRO A 56 9.81 -9.82 12.00
CA PRO A 56 10.82 -10.35 11.11
C PRO A 56 10.95 -11.85 11.31
N GLU A 57 10.65 -12.62 10.27
CA GLU A 57 10.83 -14.07 10.27
C GLU A 57 12.32 -14.37 10.05
N THR A 58 12.91 -15.06 11.02
CA THR A 58 14.28 -15.57 10.88
C THR A 58 14.20 -16.86 10.10
N ALA A 59 14.50 -16.82 8.79
CA ALA A 59 14.46 -18.03 7.97
C ALA A 59 15.43 -19.09 8.54
N PRO A 60 14.97 -20.34 8.80
CA PRO A 60 15.85 -21.43 9.19
C PRO A 60 16.66 -21.87 7.97
N GLY A 61 17.86 -21.33 7.82
CA GLY A 61 18.78 -21.63 6.72
C GLY A 61 20.19 -21.90 7.25
N THR A 62 20.66 -23.12 7.06
CA THR A 62 22.02 -23.58 7.34
C THR A 62 23.08 -22.73 6.64
N ALA A 63 24.09 -22.31 7.41
CA ALA A 63 25.43 -21.89 6.99
C ALA A 63 25.57 -20.70 5.98
N ARG A 64 26.12 -19.60 6.51
CA ARG A 64 27.09 -18.69 5.86
C ARG A 64 26.64 -17.73 4.74
N ARG A 65 25.34 -17.45 4.58
CA ARG A 65 24.89 -16.19 3.97
C ARG A 65 24.03 -15.44 4.96
N ALA A 66 24.37 -14.17 5.19
CA ALA A 66 23.63 -13.27 6.08
C ALA A 66 22.13 -13.45 5.82
N ALA A 67 21.42 -14.02 6.79
CA ALA A 67 20.00 -14.29 6.70
C ALA A 67 19.29 -12.94 6.47
N SER A 68 18.84 -12.71 5.24
CA SER A 68 18.04 -11.54 4.89
C SER A 68 16.78 -11.58 5.76
N ARG A 69 16.65 -10.64 6.72
CA ARG A 69 15.47 -10.50 7.57
C ARG A 69 14.25 -10.27 6.67
N ARG A 70 13.39 -11.28 6.53
CA ARG A 70 12.13 -11.15 5.79
C ARG A 70 11.06 -10.65 6.74
N VAL A 71 10.31 -9.65 6.32
CA VAL A 71 9.19 -9.10 7.09
C VAL A 71 7.93 -9.40 6.32
N ARG A 72 6.95 -10.04 6.96
CA ARG A 72 5.62 -10.20 6.38
C ARG A 72 4.94 -8.84 6.32
N ILE A 73 4.33 -8.52 5.18
CA ILE A 73 3.56 -7.29 4.99
C ILE A 73 2.16 -7.69 4.60
N ASP A 74 1.19 -7.37 5.45
CA ASP A 74 -0.22 -7.56 5.15
C ASP A 74 -0.80 -6.23 4.65
N VAL A 75 -1.56 -6.27 3.56
CA VAL A 75 -2.06 -5.08 2.86
C VAL A 75 -3.56 -5.17 2.71
N THR A 76 -4.27 -4.21 3.29
CA THR A 76 -5.73 -4.07 3.14
C THR A 76 -6.04 -2.82 2.34
N ILE A 77 -6.84 -2.96 1.27
CA ILE A 77 -7.27 -1.86 0.39
C ILE A 77 -8.78 -1.72 0.51
N ARG A 78 -9.26 -0.52 0.83
CA ARG A 78 -10.69 -0.23 0.95
C ARG A 78 -11.06 0.94 0.03
N PRO A 79 -12.26 0.95 -0.55
CA PRO A 79 -12.69 2.10 -1.32
C PRO A 79 -12.96 3.30 -0.41
N ALA A 80 -12.45 4.47 -0.79
CA ALA A 80 -12.65 5.71 -0.05
C ALA A 80 -13.80 6.53 -0.65
N GLY A 81 -15.04 6.00 -0.63
CA GLY A 81 -16.21 6.65 -1.21
C GLY A 81 -17.17 5.64 -1.82
N TRP A 82 -18.10 6.09 -2.67
CA TRP A 82 -19.11 5.19 -3.22
C TRP A 82 -18.65 4.53 -4.52
N VAL A 83 -18.44 3.23 -4.46
CA VAL A 83 -18.13 2.37 -5.61
C VAL A 83 -19.44 1.87 -6.21
N ARG A 84 -19.74 2.31 -7.43
CA ARG A 84 -20.91 1.82 -8.19
C ARG A 84 -20.63 0.54 -8.97
N ASP A 85 -19.37 0.27 -9.25
CA ASP A 85 -18.89 -0.84 -10.07
C ASP A 85 -17.78 -1.58 -9.31
N PRO A 86 -18.06 -2.80 -8.78
CA PRO A 86 -17.07 -3.58 -8.05
C PRO A 86 -15.81 -3.90 -8.87
N ASP A 87 -15.94 -4.12 -10.18
CA ASP A 87 -14.81 -4.45 -11.06
C ASP A 87 -13.86 -3.25 -11.21
N LEU A 88 -14.41 -2.04 -11.16
CA LEU A 88 -13.64 -0.80 -11.13
C LEU A 88 -12.77 -0.72 -9.86
N PHE A 89 -13.35 -1.06 -8.71
CA PHE A 89 -12.62 -1.10 -7.45
C PHE A 89 -11.54 -2.18 -7.48
N GLU A 90 -11.87 -3.39 -7.92
CA GLU A 90 -10.92 -4.48 -7.97
C GLU A 90 -9.72 -4.17 -8.87
N ARG A 91 -9.97 -3.61 -10.07
CA ARG A 91 -8.90 -3.16 -10.96
C ARG A 91 -8.01 -2.11 -10.29
N ARG A 92 -8.61 -1.14 -9.60
CA ARG A 92 -7.85 -0.11 -8.86
C ARG A 92 -7.00 -0.72 -7.75
N ALA A 93 -7.57 -1.63 -6.95
CA ALA A 93 -6.88 -2.29 -5.85
C ALA A 93 -5.68 -3.13 -6.35
N ARG A 94 -5.88 -3.89 -7.44
CA ARG A 94 -4.80 -4.67 -8.09
C ARG A 94 -3.65 -3.77 -8.57
N ASN A 95 -3.97 -2.62 -9.17
CA ASN A 95 -2.95 -1.66 -9.61
C ASN A 95 -2.16 -1.10 -8.42
N VAL A 96 -2.84 -0.68 -7.36
CA VAL A 96 -2.19 -0.18 -6.14
C VAL A 96 -1.27 -1.23 -5.53
N LEU A 97 -1.74 -2.48 -5.41
CA LEU A 97 -0.93 -3.59 -4.89
C LEU A 97 0.30 -3.86 -5.78
N LYS A 98 0.13 -3.84 -7.11
CA LYS A 98 1.24 -4.02 -8.06
C LYS A 98 2.30 -2.94 -7.89
N THR A 99 1.88 -1.67 -7.80
CA THR A 99 2.79 -0.54 -7.57
C THR A 99 3.50 -0.70 -6.24
N LEU A 100 2.76 -0.97 -5.14
CA LEU A 100 3.33 -1.16 -3.81
C LEU A 100 4.38 -2.28 -3.76
N ARG A 101 4.11 -3.41 -4.43
CA ARG A 101 5.08 -4.50 -4.58
C ARG A 101 6.37 -4.04 -5.26
N GLY A 102 6.28 -3.16 -6.26
CA GLY A 102 7.45 -2.57 -6.92
C GLY A 102 8.40 -1.89 -5.92
N TYR A 103 7.87 -1.14 -4.95
CA TYR A 103 8.69 -0.47 -3.93
C TYR A 103 9.30 -1.44 -2.90
N PHE A 104 8.68 -2.58 -2.64
CA PHE A 104 9.20 -3.56 -1.69
C PHE A 104 10.12 -4.61 -2.31
N VAL A 105 9.96 -4.95 -3.59
CA VAL A 105 10.75 -5.96 -4.32
C VAL A 105 12.02 -5.36 -4.94
N ALA A 106 12.06 -4.05 -5.22
CA ALA A 106 13.17 -3.44 -5.94
C ALA A 106 14.51 -3.34 -5.18
N GLU A 107 14.61 -3.74 -3.91
CA GLU A 107 15.88 -3.74 -3.14
C GLU A 107 15.92 -4.81 -2.04
#